data_AF-A0A0U1DK88-F1
#
_entry.id   AF-A0A0U1DK88-F1
#
_cell.length_a   1.000
_cell.length_b   1.000
_cell.length_c   1.000
_cell.angle_alpha   90.00
_cell.angle_beta   90.00
_cell.angle_gamma   90.00
#
_symmetry.space_group_name_H-M   'P 1'
#
loop_
_entity.id
_entity.type
_entity.pdbx_description
1 polymer ?
#
loop_
_entity_poly.entity_id
_entity_poly.type
_entity_poly.pdbx_seq_one_letter_code
_entity_poly.pdbx_strand_id
1 'polypeptide(L)'
;MFLGVSAGVVPEELIATMAPNSIVFALSNPDPEIHPDAARKYAAVVATGRSDFPNQINNVLAFPGVFRGALDAGARRITEKMKVAAAEAIFSVVGDDLAVDHIVPSALDPRVGPAVAAAVAAAVDPAES
;
A
#
# COMPACT_ATOMS: atom_id res chain seq x y z
N MET A 1 1.07 6.80 -13.99
CA MET A 1 1.19 5.68 -13.05
C MET A 1 0.74 4.41 -13.74
N PHE A 2 1.40 3.29 -13.48
CA PHE A 2 0.95 1.94 -13.82
C PHE A 2 0.62 1.19 -12.52
N LEU A 3 -0.53 0.50 -12.48
CA LEU A 3 -0.96 -0.35 -11.37
C LEU A 3 -1.41 -1.69 -11.94
N GLY A 4 -0.54 -2.70 -11.80
CA GLY A 4 -0.79 -4.09 -12.15
C GLY A 4 -1.29 -4.87 -10.94
N VAL A 5 -2.40 -5.58 -11.13
CA VAL A 5 -3.00 -6.52 -10.15
C VAL A 5 -3.44 -7.81 -10.86
N SER A 6 -2.77 -8.16 -11.96
CA SER A 6 -3.18 -9.22 -12.87
C SER A 6 -1.99 -10.07 -13.27
N ALA A 7 -2.16 -11.38 -13.46
CA ALA A 7 -1.08 -12.31 -13.84
C ALA A 7 -0.51 -12.12 -15.28
N GLY A 8 -0.77 -10.98 -15.93
CA GLY A 8 -0.25 -10.67 -17.26
C GLY A 8 1.17 -10.10 -17.20
N VAL A 9 2.03 -10.52 -18.12
CA VAL A 9 3.38 -9.95 -18.27
C VAL A 9 3.28 -8.63 -19.04
N VAL A 10 3.92 -7.59 -18.52
CA VAL A 10 4.06 -6.28 -19.13
C VAL A 10 5.47 -6.15 -19.70
N PRO A 11 5.61 -5.99 -21.04
CA PRO A 11 6.90 -5.78 -21.68
C PRO A 11 7.61 -4.50 -21.18
N GLU A 12 8.95 -4.58 -21.08
CA GLU A 12 9.80 -3.48 -20.62
C GLU A 12 9.64 -2.22 -21.50
N GLU A 13 9.42 -2.42 -22.81
CA GLU A 13 9.27 -1.36 -23.80
C GLU A 13 8.05 -0.48 -23.51
N LEU A 14 6.99 -1.03 -22.92
CA LEU A 14 5.82 -0.24 -22.54
C LEU A 14 6.14 0.68 -21.36
N ILE A 15 6.90 0.20 -20.38
CA ILE A 15 7.32 1.00 -19.23
C ILE A 15 8.27 2.12 -19.68
N ALA A 16 9.13 1.86 -20.67
CA ALA A 16 10.01 2.87 -21.26
C ALA A 16 9.26 4.05 -21.92
N THR A 17 8.02 3.85 -22.37
CA THR A 17 7.19 4.93 -22.95
C THR A 17 6.48 5.81 -21.92
N MET A 18 6.55 5.47 -20.62
CA MET A 18 5.88 6.23 -19.58
C MET A 18 6.50 7.62 -19.40
N ALA A 19 5.69 8.56 -18.88
CA ALA A 19 6.17 9.89 -18.56
C ALA A 19 7.37 9.87 -17.57
N PRO A 20 8.25 10.89 -17.59
CA PRO A 20 9.32 11.04 -16.61
C PRO A 20 8.78 10.99 -15.17
N ASN A 21 9.59 10.45 -14.25
CA ASN A 21 9.22 10.25 -12.84
C ASN A 21 7.96 9.38 -12.64
N SER A 22 7.74 8.42 -13.55
CA SER A 22 6.60 7.51 -13.44
C SER A 22 6.67 6.61 -12.20
N ILE A 23 5.49 6.16 -11.77
CA ILE A 23 5.28 5.20 -10.66
C ILE A 23 4.74 3.90 -11.27
N VAL A 24 5.36 2.78 -10.92
CA VAL A 24 5.00 1.43 -11.35
C VAL A 24 4.72 0.57 -10.11
N PHE A 25 3.48 0.13 -9.96
CA PHE A 25 3.09 -0.86 -8.97
C PHE A 25 2.80 -2.16 -9.71
N ALA A 26 3.67 -3.15 -9.57
CA ALA A 26 3.52 -4.48 -10.16
C ALA A 26 3.25 -5.49 -9.03
N LEU A 27 1.97 -5.67 -8.68
CA LEU A 27 1.56 -6.30 -7.42
C LEU A 27 1.21 -7.78 -7.55
N SER A 28 1.32 -8.36 -8.75
CA SER A 28 1.14 -9.81 -8.92
C SER A 28 2.20 -10.61 -8.15
N ASN A 29 1.75 -11.73 -7.59
CA ASN A 29 2.59 -12.67 -6.85
C ASN A 29 2.48 -14.08 -7.46
N PRO A 30 3.55 -14.90 -7.43
CA PRO A 30 4.90 -14.56 -7.00
C PRO A 30 5.70 -13.75 -8.03
N ASP A 31 5.26 -13.79 -9.29
CA ASP A 31 5.90 -13.12 -10.42
C ASP A 31 5.15 -11.81 -10.75
N PRO A 32 5.76 -10.63 -10.51
CA PRO A 32 5.15 -9.35 -10.85
C PRO A 32 4.96 -9.20 -12.36
N GLU A 33 4.04 -8.31 -12.76
CA GLU A 33 3.75 -7.99 -14.16
C GLU A 33 5.01 -7.61 -14.94
N ILE A 34 5.93 -6.89 -14.30
CA ILE A 34 7.26 -6.60 -14.81
C ILE A 34 8.27 -6.77 -13.68
N HIS A 35 9.43 -7.35 -13.99
CA HIS A 35 10.49 -7.50 -12.99
C HIS A 35 10.93 -6.11 -12.45
N PRO A 36 11.11 -5.94 -11.12
CA PRO A 36 11.43 -4.64 -10.53
C PRO A 36 12.66 -3.97 -11.13
N ASP A 37 13.72 -4.74 -11.38
CA ASP A 37 14.96 -4.21 -11.96
C ASP A 37 14.78 -3.69 -13.39
N ALA A 38 13.87 -4.29 -14.17
CA ALA A 38 13.53 -3.80 -15.50
C ALA A 38 12.74 -2.50 -15.42
N ALA A 39 11.75 -2.42 -14.51
CA ALA A 39 10.94 -1.22 -14.31
C ALA A 39 11.76 -0.03 -13.78
N ARG A 40 12.70 -0.25 -12.86
CA ARG A 40 13.52 0.81 -12.22
C ARG A 40 14.44 1.55 -13.22
N LYS A 41 14.69 0.98 -14.40
CA LYS A 41 15.43 1.68 -15.47
C LYS A 41 14.68 2.92 -16.00
N TYR A 42 13.35 2.94 -15.87
CA TYR A 42 12.50 3.99 -16.47
C TYR A 42 11.55 4.66 -15.46
N ALA A 43 11.18 3.97 -14.39
CA ALA A 43 10.28 4.48 -13.36
C ALA A 43 11.04 5.00 -12.15
N ALA A 44 10.60 6.13 -11.59
CA ALA A 44 11.19 6.69 -10.37
C ALA A 44 10.81 5.89 -9.12
N VAL A 45 9.58 5.37 -9.07
CA VAL A 45 9.09 4.54 -7.96
C VAL A 45 8.60 3.22 -8.51
N VAL A 46 9.11 2.14 -7.90
CA VAL A 46 8.67 0.77 -8.19
C VAL A 46 8.27 0.09 -6.89
N ALA A 47 7.07 -0.48 -6.87
CA ALA A 47 6.50 -1.22 -5.75
C ALA A 47 5.96 -2.58 -6.20
N THR A 48 6.05 -3.58 -5.33
CA THR A 48 5.57 -4.95 -5.61
C THR A 48 4.93 -5.61 -4.40
N GLY A 49 4.34 -6.79 -4.57
CA GLY A 49 3.93 -7.64 -3.44
C GLY A 49 5.08 -8.40 -2.76
N ARG A 50 6.26 -8.45 -3.39
CA ARG A 50 7.40 -9.23 -2.93
C ARG A 50 8.18 -8.52 -1.82
N SER A 51 8.62 -9.29 -0.82
CA SER A 51 9.35 -8.77 0.35
C SER A 51 10.85 -8.56 0.13
N ASP A 52 11.40 -9.13 -0.95
CA ASP A 52 12.82 -9.01 -1.30
C ASP A 52 13.15 -7.73 -2.08
N PHE A 53 12.16 -6.87 -2.31
CA PHE A 53 12.33 -5.55 -2.95
C PHE A 53 11.82 -4.41 -2.06
N PRO A 54 12.38 -3.19 -2.21
CA PRO A 54 11.82 -1.99 -1.60
C PRO A 54 10.37 -1.75 -2.02
N ASN A 55 9.62 -0.98 -1.21
CA ASN A 55 8.21 -0.67 -1.42
C ASN A 55 7.31 -1.93 -1.54
N GLN A 56 7.40 -2.85 -0.57
CA GLN A 56 6.48 -3.97 -0.51
C GLN A 56 5.06 -3.51 -0.14
N ILE A 57 4.11 -3.70 -1.04
CA ILE A 57 2.68 -3.51 -0.76
C ILE A 57 2.12 -4.82 -0.22
N ASN A 58 1.77 -4.83 1.07
CA ASN A 58 1.29 -6.02 1.76
C ASN A 58 0.03 -5.74 2.57
N ASN A 59 -0.96 -6.62 2.48
CA ASN A 59 -2.22 -6.53 3.22
C ASN A 59 -2.05 -6.53 4.75
N VAL A 60 -0.93 -7.08 5.26
CA VAL A 60 -0.55 -7.05 6.68
C VAL A 60 -0.52 -5.61 7.24
N LEU A 61 -0.23 -4.62 6.40
CA LEU A 61 -0.26 -3.21 6.80
C LEU A 61 -1.67 -2.72 7.16
N ALA A 62 -2.72 -3.32 6.59
CA ALA A 62 -4.09 -2.87 6.73
C ALA A 62 -4.92 -3.78 7.64
N PHE A 63 -4.97 -5.09 7.36
CA PHE A 63 -5.98 -5.97 7.95
C PHE A 63 -6.00 -5.96 9.49
N PRO A 64 -4.87 -6.05 10.22
CA PRO A 64 -4.92 -6.16 11.67
C PRO A 64 -5.50 -4.90 12.30
N GLY A 65 -5.04 -3.73 11.82
CA GLY A 65 -5.47 -2.43 12.32
C GLY A 65 -6.92 -2.12 11.94
N VAL A 66 -7.32 -2.37 10.69
CA VAL A 66 -8.69 -2.12 10.22
C VAL A 66 -9.71 -2.90 11.04
N PHE A 67 -9.49 -4.21 11.21
CA PHE A 67 -10.39 -5.02 12.02
C PHE A 67 -10.36 -4.62 13.49
N ARG A 68 -9.19 -4.35 14.05
CA ARG A 68 -9.09 -3.94 15.46
C ARG A 68 -9.84 -2.63 15.73
N GLY A 69 -9.61 -1.60 14.92
CA GLY A 69 -10.27 -0.31 15.07
C GLY A 69 -11.79 -0.39 14.89
N ALA A 70 -12.25 -1.19 13.92
CA ALA A 70 -13.67 -1.42 13.70
C ALA A 70 -14.34 -2.13 14.89
N LEU A 71 -13.70 -3.17 15.42
CA LEU A 71 -14.20 -3.92 16.59
C LEU A 71 -14.21 -3.07 17.85
N ASP A 72 -13.14 -2.33 18.13
CA ASP A 72 -13.02 -1.48 19.31
C ASP A 72 -14.09 -0.36 19.32
N ALA A 73 -14.48 0.14 18.15
CA ALA A 73 -15.51 1.17 17.99
C ALA A 73 -16.94 0.61 17.76
N GLY A 74 -17.13 -0.70 17.76
CA GLY A 74 -18.45 -1.32 17.57
C GLY A 74 -19.03 -1.14 16.16
N ALA A 75 -18.20 -0.95 15.13
CA ALA A 75 -18.66 -0.76 13.76
C ALA A 75 -19.35 -2.02 13.21
N ARG A 76 -20.50 -1.84 12.55
CA ARG A 76 -21.26 -2.94 11.93
C ARG A 76 -20.75 -3.34 10.54
N ARG A 77 -19.94 -2.48 9.92
CA ARG A 77 -19.36 -2.67 8.58
C ARG A 77 -18.10 -1.83 8.43
N ILE A 78 -17.24 -2.21 7.49
CA ILE A 78 -16.08 -1.40 7.09
C ILE A 78 -16.52 -0.45 5.97
N THR A 79 -16.51 0.85 6.25
CA THR A 79 -16.92 1.89 5.29
C THR A 79 -15.74 2.37 4.43
N GLU A 80 -16.03 3.07 3.32
CA GLU A 80 -14.98 3.70 2.51
C GLU A 80 -14.17 4.74 3.31
N LYS A 81 -14.83 5.48 4.21
CA LYS A 81 -14.17 6.44 5.11
C LYS A 81 -13.15 5.74 6.01
N MET A 82 -13.49 4.57 6.54
CA MET A 82 -12.56 3.76 7.35
C MET A 82 -11.37 3.26 6.51
N LYS A 83 -11.59 2.85 5.25
CA LYS A 83 -10.51 2.43 4.35
C LYS A 83 -9.55 3.58 4.03
N VAL A 84 -10.09 4.77 3.75
CA VAL A 84 -9.27 5.97 3.52
C VAL A 84 -8.47 6.33 4.78
N ALA A 85 -9.11 6.35 5.96
CA ALA A 85 -8.42 6.59 7.23
C ALA A 85 -7.30 5.58 7.51
N ALA A 86 -7.51 4.30 7.17
CA ALA A 86 -6.48 3.28 7.26
C ALA A 86 -5.29 3.57 6.33
N ALA A 87 -5.55 3.94 5.07
CA ALA A 87 -4.51 4.27 4.11
C ALA A 87 -3.69 5.49 4.54
N GLU A 88 -4.35 6.55 5.02
CA GLU A 88 -3.70 7.75 5.57
C GLU A 88 -2.86 7.41 6.81
N ALA A 89 -3.35 6.55 7.69
CA ALA A 89 -2.61 6.10 8.86
C ALA A 89 -1.35 5.32 8.47
N ILE A 90 -1.43 4.39 7.50
CA ILE A 90 -0.26 3.66 6.98
C ILE A 90 0.78 4.65 6.43
N PHE A 91 0.35 5.62 5.61
CA PHE A 91 1.23 6.65 5.07
C PHE A 91 1.89 7.50 6.17
N SER A 92 1.13 7.88 7.21
CA SER A 92 1.65 8.70 8.31
C SER A 92 2.79 8.04 9.10
N VAL A 93 2.89 6.70 9.09
CA VAL A 93 3.96 5.96 9.77
C VAL A 93 5.30 6.10 9.05
N VAL A 94 5.29 6.33 7.73
CA VAL A 94 6.53 6.64 6.97
C VAL A 94 7.11 7.97 7.45
N GLY A 95 6.25 8.98 7.62
CA GLY A 95 6.64 10.29 8.13
C GLY A 95 7.75 10.93 7.29
N ASP A 96 8.80 11.39 7.98
CA ASP A 96 9.94 12.09 7.37
C ASP A 96 10.90 11.15 6.60
N ASP A 97 10.75 9.83 6.73
CA ASP A 97 11.59 8.83 6.06
C ASP A 97 11.14 8.56 4.60
N LEU A 98 10.24 9.40 4.06
CA LEU A 98 9.69 9.25 2.72
C LEU A 98 10.77 9.35 1.65
N ALA A 99 10.95 8.28 0.89
CA ALA A 99 11.91 8.21 -0.22
C ALA A 99 11.33 7.41 -1.40
N VAL A 100 11.98 7.49 -2.56
CA VAL A 100 11.54 6.76 -3.78
C VAL A 100 11.52 5.24 -3.61
N ASP A 101 12.36 4.71 -2.72
CA ASP A 101 12.47 3.32 -2.30
C ASP A 101 11.83 3.05 -0.93
N HIS A 102 11.18 4.05 -0.33
CA HIS A 102 10.49 3.94 0.96
C HIS A 102 9.21 4.79 0.98
N ILE A 103 8.20 4.35 0.22
CA ILE A 103 6.89 5.01 0.09
C ILE A 103 5.83 4.46 1.06
N VAL A 104 6.13 3.34 1.71
CA VAL A 104 5.24 2.56 2.57
C VAL A 104 6.09 1.97 3.70
N PRO A 105 5.59 1.90 4.95
CA PRO A 105 6.36 1.32 6.03
C PRO A 105 6.55 -0.18 5.82
N SER A 106 7.53 -0.75 6.53
CA SER A 106 7.69 -2.21 6.57
C SER A 106 6.42 -2.90 7.05
N ALA A 107 6.08 -4.05 6.45
CA ALA A 107 4.96 -4.88 6.88
C ALA A 107 5.05 -5.35 8.34
N LEU A 108 6.26 -5.30 8.92
CA LEU A 108 6.53 -5.68 10.31
C LEU A 108 6.75 -4.46 11.23
N ASP A 109 6.53 -3.24 10.75
CA ASP A 109 6.66 -2.04 11.60
C ASP A 109 5.57 -2.07 12.70
N PRO A 110 5.96 -2.17 13.98
CA PRO A 110 5.01 -2.33 15.09
C PRO A 110 4.11 -1.11 15.29
N ARG A 111 4.43 0.03 14.67
CA ARG A 111 3.65 1.28 14.74
C ARG A 111 2.41 1.24 13.85
N VAL A 112 2.42 0.45 12.78
CA VAL A 112 1.36 0.43 11.76
C VAL A 112 0.02 -0.04 12.33
N GLY A 113 0.00 -1.21 12.97
CA GLY A 113 -1.24 -1.79 13.51
C GLY A 113 -1.98 -0.85 14.47
N PRO A 114 -1.32 -0.30 15.51
CA PRO A 114 -1.91 0.67 16.42
C PRO A 114 -2.39 1.95 15.73
N ALA A 115 -1.59 2.51 14.81
CA ALA A 115 -1.96 3.74 14.10
C ALA A 115 -3.21 3.55 13.24
N VAL A 116 -3.26 2.45 12.48
CA VAL A 116 -4.42 2.10 11.65
C VAL A 116 -5.65 1.84 12.50
N ALA A 117 -5.53 1.11 13.62
CA ALA A 117 -6.65 0.85 14.51
C ALA A 117 -7.24 2.14 15.09
N ALA A 118 -6.40 3.06 15.57
CA ALA A 118 -6.83 4.33 16.11
C ALA A 118 -7.55 5.20 15.06
N ALA A 119 -6.99 5.30 13.85
CA ALA A 119 -7.58 6.07 12.76
C ALA A 119 -8.92 5.48 12.29
N VAL A 120 -9.01 4.16 12.19
CA VAL A 120 -10.25 3.47 11.78
C VAL A 120 -11.33 3.62 12.83
N ALA A 121 -11.02 3.49 14.12
CA ALA A 121 -11.98 3.71 15.20
C ALA A 121 -12.54 5.15 15.18
N ALA A 122 -11.67 6.15 14.96
CA ALA A 122 -12.07 7.55 14.86
C ALA A 122 -12.92 7.85 13.60
N ALA A 123 -12.83 7.01 12.57
CA ALA A 123 -13.57 7.18 11.32
C ALA A 123 -14.99 6.59 11.35
N VAL A 124 -15.35 5.80 12.37
CA VAL A 124 -16.69 5.21 12.52
C VAL A 124 -17.73 6.31 12.74
N ASP A 125 -18.81 6.25 11.96
CA ASP A 125 -19.94 7.15 12.12
C ASP A 125 -20.84 6.66 13.27
N PRO A 126 -21.12 7.48 14.29
CA PRO A 126 -22.05 7.12 15.37
C PRO A 126 -23.46 6.73 14.88
N ALA A 127 -23.86 7.17 13.69
CA ALA A 127 -25.13 6.77 13.09
C ALA A 127 -25.12 5.33 12.54
N GLU A 128 -23.95 4.69 12.42
CA GLU A 128 -23.76 3.33 11.89
C GLU A 128 -23.33 2.29 12.97
N SER A 129 -23.14 2.73 14.22
CA SER A 129 -22.81 1.88 15.39
C SER A 129 -24.03 1.22 16.02
#